data_AF-A0A653MAT9-F1
#
_entry.id   AF-A0A653MAT9-F1
#
_cell.length_a   1.000
_cell.length_b   1.000
_cell.length_c   1.000
_cell.angle_alpha   90.00
_cell.angle_beta   90.00
_cell.angle_gamma   90.00
#
_symmetry.space_group_name_H-M   'P 1'
#
loop_
_entity.id
_entity.type
_entity.pdbx_description
1 polymer ?
#
loop_
_entity_poly.entity_id
_entity_poly.type
_entity_poly.pdbx_seq_one_letter_code
_entity_poly.pdbx_strand_id
1 'polypeptide(L)'
;MIEFNENERNLILAAIKVEKEKLLNYNSDEQTTGIFDEDLEDLKEIEREILCDQILLSRDQLDTLVLYLSVLQDNSDYDQLEIIELEDKINLLTDL
;
A
#
# COMPACT_ATOMS: atom_id res chain seq x y z
N MET A 1 -16.03 -2.03 -8.84
CA MET A 1 -15.75 -0.91 -7.92
C MET A 1 -15.42 -1.54 -6.59
N ILE A 2 -14.22 -1.33 -6.10
CA ILE A 2 -13.74 -1.95 -4.86
C ILE A 2 -14.12 -1.02 -3.71
N GLU A 3 -14.80 -1.54 -2.71
CA GLU A 3 -15.12 -0.79 -1.50
C GLU A 3 -14.23 -1.28 -0.36
N PHE A 4 -13.37 -0.39 0.14
CA PHE A 4 -12.67 -0.59 1.41
C PHE A 4 -13.40 0.13 2.53
N ASN A 5 -13.55 -0.54 3.68
CA ASN A 5 -14.09 0.06 4.88
C ASN A 5 -13.06 1.00 5.55
N GLU A 6 -13.45 1.68 6.62
CA GLU A 6 -12.57 2.64 7.31
C GLU A 6 -11.29 2.00 7.84
N ASN A 7 -11.36 0.81 8.46
CA ASN A 7 -10.18 0.11 8.97
C ASN A 7 -9.25 -0.33 7.83
N GLU A 8 -9.81 -0.93 6.78
CA GLU A 8 -9.05 -1.37 5.61
C GLU A 8 -8.31 -0.19 4.96
N ARG A 9 -8.96 0.97 4.84
CA ARG A 9 -8.32 2.20 4.34
C ARG A 9 -7.21 2.67 5.26
N ASN A 10 -7.42 2.64 6.57
CA ASN A 10 -6.40 3.02 7.55
C ASN A 10 -5.18 2.10 7.48
N LEU A 11 -5.37 0.80 7.30
CA LEU A 11 -4.29 -0.17 7.09
C LEU A 11 -3.52 0.10 5.79
N ILE A 12 -4.23 0.37 4.69
CA ILE A 12 -3.59 0.73 3.41
C ILE A 12 -2.75 2.00 3.55
N LEU A 13 -3.31 3.05 4.17
CA LEU A 13 -2.60 4.31 4.39
C LEU A 13 -1.39 4.14 5.32
N ALA A 14 -1.50 3.29 6.34
CA ALA A 14 -0.39 2.96 7.21
C ALA A 14 0.73 2.23 6.45
N ALA A 15 0.39 1.25 5.61
CA ALA A 15 1.34 0.52 4.78
C ALA A 15 2.08 1.45 3.81
N ILE A 16 1.33 2.31 3.10
CA ILE A 16 1.88 3.35 2.22
C ILE A 16 2.83 4.28 2.97
N LYS A 17 2.46 4.70 4.18
CA LYS A 17 3.30 5.58 4.99
C LYS A 17 4.62 4.91 5.37
N VAL A 18 4.58 3.67 5.86
CA VAL A 18 5.79 2.93 6.23
C VAL A 18 6.71 2.74 5.02
N GLU A 19 6.16 2.43 3.85
CA GLU A 19 6.97 2.25 2.65
C GLU A 19 7.58 3.57 2.15
N LYS A 20 6.82 4.68 2.16
CA LYS A 20 7.36 6.01 1.88
C LYS A 20 8.49 6.37 2.85
N GLU A 21 8.35 6.07 4.14
CA GLU A 21 9.41 6.32 5.13
C GLU A 21 10.66 5.48 4.83
N LYS A 22 10.53 4.22 4.41
CA LYS A 22 11.68 3.41 3.97
C LYS A 22 12.35 4.03 2.74
N LEU A 23 11.60 4.38 1.71
CA LEU A 23 12.14 5.00 0.48
C LEU A 23 12.87 6.31 0.78
N LEU A 24 12.32 7.14 1.68
CA LEU A 24 12.96 8.37 2.14
C LEU A 24 14.20 8.12 2.97
N ASN A 25 14.22 7.08 3.81
CA ASN A 25 15.40 6.71 4.59
C ASN A 25 16.52 6.14 3.70
N TYR A 26 16.20 5.35 2.68
CA TYR A 26 17.16 4.88 1.67
C TYR A 26 17.78 6.04 0.86
N ASN A 27 17.00 7.10 0.59
CA ASN A 27 17.50 8.34 -0.06
C ASN A 27 18.58 9.09 0.76
N SER A 28 18.67 8.85 2.07
CA SER A 28 19.72 9.45 2.92
C SER A 28 21.10 8.87 2.65
N ASP A 29 21.16 7.61 2.19
CA ASP A 29 22.39 6.82 2.20
C ASP A 29 23.05 6.66 0.80
N GLU A 30 22.32 6.58 -0.32
CA GLU A 30 22.97 6.38 -1.64
C GLU A 30 22.31 7.04 -2.87
N GLN A 31 23.18 7.55 -3.76
CA GLN A 31 22.92 8.28 -5.01
C GLN A 31 22.23 7.43 -6.10
N THR A 32 20.93 7.13 -5.98
CA THR A 32 20.19 6.38 -7.02
C THR A 32 18.95 7.14 -7.50
N THR A 33 19.16 8.27 -8.18
CA THR A 33 18.11 9.25 -8.53
C THR A 33 17.37 8.95 -9.85
N GLY A 34 16.76 7.78 -10.01
CA GLY A 34 16.03 7.51 -11.26
C GLY A 34 14.96 6.43 -11.27
N ILE A 35 14.97 5.48 -10.33
CA ILE A 35 13.95 4.41 -10.25
C ILE A 35 12.91 4.73 -9.17
N PHE A 36 13.33 5.40 -8.08
CA PHE A 36 12.48 5.63 -6.91
C PHE A 36 11.47 6.79 -7.03
N ASP A 37 11.62 7.70 -7.99
CA ASP A 37 10.66 8.80 -8.19
C ASP A 37 9.34 8.30 -8.82
N GLU A 38 9.40 7.28 -9.69
CA GLU A 38 8.22 6.63 -10.25
C GLU A 38 7.47 5.85 -9.15
N ASP A 39 8.18 5.04 -8.36
CA ASP A 39 7.60 4.32 -7.22
C ASP A 39 6.92 5.25 -6.20
N LEU A 40 7.52 6.42 -5.95
CA LEU A 40 6.96 7.41 -5.03
C LEU A 40 5.72 8.12 -5.59
N GLU A 41 5.64 8.30 -6.90
CA GLU A 41 4.47 8.88 -7.56
C GLU A 41 3.31 7.87 -7.62
N ASP A 42 3.62 6.60 -7.91
CA ASP A 42 2.65 5.50 -7.86
C ASP A 42 2.04 5.37 -6.44
N LEU A 43 2.87 5.45 -5.41
CA LEU A 43 2.42 5.46 -4.01
C LEU A 43 1.47 6.64 -3.68
N LYS A 44 1.70 7.83 -4.26
CA LYS A 44 0.80 8.98 -4.08
C LYS A 44 -0.50 8.83 -4.85
N GLU A 45 -0.45 8.21 -6.02
CA GLU A 45 -1.65 7.93 -6.81
C GLU A 45 -2.55 6.95 -6.06
N ILE A 46 -1.99 5.84 -5.58
CA ILE A 46 -2.72 4.86 -4.75
C ILE A 46 -3.31 5.55 -3.52
N GLU A 47 -2.52 6.35 -2.78
CA GLU A 47 -3.00 7.10 -1.61
C GLU A 47 -4.17 8.03 -1.95
N ARG A 48 -4.09 8.76 -3.07
CA ARG A 48 -5.16 9.65 -3.51
C ARG A 48 -6.44 8.88 -3.80
N GLU A 49 -6.35 7.74 -4.47
CA GLU A 49 -7.53 6.94 -4.81
C GLU A 49 -8.21 6.35 -3.57
N ILE A 50 -7.43 5.86 -2.61
CA ILE A 50 -7.94 5.34 -1.33
C ILE A 50 -8.69 6.41 -0.54
N LEU A 51 -8.25 7.69 -0.64
CA LEU A 51 -8.87 8.83 0.04
C LEU A 51 -10.14 9.36 -0.65
N CYS A 52 -10.34 9.08 -1.94
CA CYS A 52 -11.44 9.66 -2.73
C CYS A 52 -12.75 8.84 -2.73
N ASP A 53 -12.90 7.82 -1.86
CA ASP A 53 -14.05 6.89 -1.79
C ASP A 53 -14.36 6.11 -3.09
N GLN A 54 -13.71 6.43 -4.21
CA GLN A 54 -13.75 5.73 -5.48
C GLN A 54 -12.38 5.17 -5.79
N ILE A 55 -12.25 3.87 -5.61
CA ILE A 55 -10.99 3.16 -5.75
C ILE A 55 -10.95 2.59 -7.16
N LEU A 56 -10.10 3.18 -8.00
CA LEU A 56 -9.91 2.83 -9.42
C LEU A 56 -8.54 2.18 -9.63
N LEU A 57 -8.06 1.47 -8.61
CA LEU A 57 -6.73 0.89 -8.63
C LEU A 57 -6.61 -0.14 -9.75
N SER A 58 -5.52 -0.03 -10.49
CA SER A 58 -5.12 -1.03 -11.46
C SER A 58 -4.74 -2.33 -10.76
N ARG A 59 -4.71 -3.44 -11.50
CA ARG A 59 -4.25 -4.73 -10.99
C ARG A 59 -2.83 -4.63 -10.40
N ASP A 60 -1.93 -3.97 -11.11
CA ASP A 60 -0.54 -3.80 -10.67
C ASP A 60 -0.46 -3.01 -9.35
N GLN A 61 -1.33 -2.01 -9.17
CA GLN A 61 -1.44 -1.25 -7.92
C GLN A 61 -2.02 -2.10 -6.77
N LEU A 62 -2.97 -3.00 -7.06
CA LEU A 62 -3.50 -3.94 -6.08
C LEU A 62 -2.45 -4.98 -5.66
N ASP A 63 -1.72 -5.57 -6.60
CA ASP A 63 -0.62 -6.50 -6.30
C ASP A 63 0.47 -5.80 -5.46
N THR A 64 0.74 -4.53 -5.77
CA THR A 64 1.67 -3.68 -5.01
C THR A 64 1.18 -3.41 -3.58
N LEU A 65 -0.13 -3.20 -3.38
CA LEU A 65 -0.70 -3.05 -2.04
C LEU A 65 -0.51 -4.29 -1.17
N VAL A 66 -0.64 -5.50 -1.73
CA VAL A 66 -0.39 -6.75 -0.99
C VAL A 66 1.04 -6.77 -0.44
N LEU A 67 2.02 -6.39 -1.27
CA LEU A 67 3.42 -6.30 -0.83
C LEU A 67 3.61 -5.31 0.33
N TYR A 68 2.92 -4.17 0.29
CA TYR A 68 3.01 -3.16 1.36
C TYR A 68 2.30 -3.60 2.64
N LEU A 69 1.18 -4.30 2.55
CA LEU A 69 0.46 -4.83 3.71
C LEU A 69 1.30 -5.88 4.45
N SER A 70 2.08 -6.69 3.72
CA SER A 70 3.00 -7.65 4.33
C SER A 70 4.07 -6.97 5.20
N VAL A 71 4.43 -5.71 4.92
CA VAL A 71 5.33 -4.92 5.78
C VAL A 71 4.70 -4.61 7.14
N LEU A 72 3.39 -4.42 7.19
CA LEU A 72 2.69 -4.20 8.46
C LEU A 72 2.61 -5.47 9.30
N GLN A 73 2.66 -6.66 8.70
CA GLN A 73 2.64 -7.93 9.44
C GLN A 73 3.86 -8.08 10.36
N ASP A 74 5.01 -7.53 9.96
CA ASP A 74 6.23 -7.49 10.77
C ASP A 74 6.16 -6.45 11.90
N ASN A 75 5.11 -5.62 11.95
CA ASN A 75 4.93 -4.57 12.94
C ASN A 75 3.85 -4.95 13.98
N SER A 76 4.23 -5.01 15.25
CA SER A 76 3.35 -5.43 16.35
C SER A 76 2.22 -4.45 16.69
N ASP A 77 2.22 -3.26 16.09
CA ASP A 77 1.23 -2.22 16.37
C ASP A 77 -0.10 -2.41 15.62
N TYR A 78 -0.16 -3.37 14.69
CA TYR A 78 -1.33 -3.64 13.85
C TYR A 78 -1.89 -5.05 14.08
N ASP A 79 -3.21 -5.21 13.95
CA ASP A 79 -3.85 -6.52 14.05
C ASP A 79 -3.52 -7.36 12.82
N GLN A 80 -2.75 -8.43 13.02
CA GLN A 80 -2.34 -9.33 11.95
C GLN A 80 -3.53 -10.02 11.27
N LEU A 81 -4.62 -10.28 11.99
CA LEU A 81 -5.81 -10.89 11.40
C LEU A 81 -6.47 -9.93 10.42
N GLU A 82 -6.62 -8.65 10.78
CA GLU A 82 -7.20 -7.64 9.89
C GLU A 82 -6.33 -7.41 8.64
N ILE A 83 -5.01 -7.49 8.78
CA ILE A 83 -4.08 -7.40 7.64
C ILE A 83 -4.28 -8.59 6.69
N ILE A 84 -4.32 -9.81 7.21
CA ILE A 84 -4.51 -11.02 6.40
C ILE A 84 -5.87 -10.99 5.69
N GLU A 85 -6.94 -10.60 6.38
CA GLU A 85 -8.28 -10.48 5.78
C GLU A 85 -8.31 -9.46 4.63
N LEU A 86 -7.57 -8.36 4.76
CA LEU A 86 -7.44 -7.36 3.71
C LEU A 86 -6.59 -7.86 2.53
N GLU A 87 -5.48 -8.55 2.78
CA GLU A 87 -4.67 -9.18 1.74
C GLU A 87 -5.49 -10.20 0.93
N ASP A 88 -6.23 -11.07 1.61
CA ASP A 88 -7.13 -12.05 0.98
C ASP A 88 -8.20 -11.36 0.13
N LYS A 89 -8.78 -10.27 0.63
CA LYS A 89 -9.73 -9.46 -0.13
C LYS A 89 -9.11 -8.88 -1.40
N ILE A 90 -7.89 -8.38 -1.33
CA ILE A 90 -7.18 -7.83 -2.50
C ILE A 90 -6.83 -8.94 -3.49
N ASN A 91 -6.32 -10.08 -3.02
CA ASN A 91 -6.00 -11.24 -3.87
C ASN A 91 -7.25 -11.76 -4.61
N LEU A 92 -8.39 -11.83 -3.94
CA LEU A 92 -9.66 -12.20 -4.57
C LEU A 92 -10.08 -11.22 -5.69
N LEU A 93 -9.66 -9.96 -5.61
CA LEU A 93 -9.95 -8.94 -6.62
C LEU A 93 -9.00 -9.02 -7.81
N THR A 94 -7.77 -9.51 -7.63
CA THR A 94 -6.75 -9.64 -8.69
C THR A 94 -6.79 -11.00 -9.41
N ASP A 95 -7.35 -12.03 -8.77
CA ASP A 95 -7.59 -13.36 -9.34
C ASP A 95 -8.84 -13.45 -10.26
N LEU A 96 -9.67 -12.39 -10.30
CA LEU A 96 -10.84 -12.24 -11.17
C LEU A 96 -10.47 -11.77 -12.59
#